data_AF-A0A815U3D4-F1
#
_entry.id   AF-A0A815U3D4-F1
#
_cell.length_a   1.000
_cell.length_b   1.000
_cell.length_c   1.000
_cell.angle_alpha   90.00
_cell.angle_beta   90.00
_cell.angle_gamma   90.00
#
_symmetry.space_group_name_H-M   'P 1'
#
loop_
_entity.id
_entity.type
_entity.pdbx_description
1 polymer ?
#
loop_
_entity_poly.entity_id
_entity_poly.type
_entity_poly.pdbx_seq_one_letter_code
_entity_poly.pdbx_strand_id
1 'polypeptide(L)'
;RIDEPVAAYVYMKSYPRPRDCVCHVYTLPYDFDYFTDLNNSFQGGMFEKVRRLEMWDTKPFEYKLFKIISQDFPCLEFLYIANSWPQEENQHSSTTITFPNLTLLDLKYAHVDYAKLFLFKQNISLPRLIKLTIKYKSLVTITGNFTNNATFFNFDKLKSLDVCEQFVGSKTFHDYFSLL
;
A
#
# COMPACT_ATOMS: atom_id res chain seq x y z
N ARG A 1 4.98 -31.60 -6.93
CA ARG A 1 6.09 -30.73 -6.50
C ARG A 1 5.46 -29.58 -5.76
N ILE A 2 5.97 -29.22 -4.58
CA ILE A 2 5.67 -27.92 -3.98
C ILE A 2 6.90 -27.10 -4.34
N ASP A 3 6.75 -26.23 -5.31
CA ASP A 3 7.85 -25.37 -5.74
C ASP A 3 7.84 -24.17 -4.79
N GLU A 4 8.93 -23.99 -4.05
CA GLU A 4 9.05 -22.91 -3.06
C GLU A 4 9.07 -21.54 -3.76
N PRO A 5 8.38 -20.52 -3.23
CA PRO A 5 8.33 -19.20 -3.86
C PRO A 5 9.73 -18.58 -3.92
N VAL A 6 10.14 -18.14 -5.10
CA VAL A 6 11.44 -17.50 -5.30
C VAL A 6 11.32 -16.07 -4.76
N ALA A 7 11.91 -15.82 -3.59
CA ALA A 7 11.95 -14.48 -2.99
C ALA A 7 13.27 -13.76 -3.32
N ALA A 8 13.19 -12.49 -3.72
CA ALA A 8 14.38 -11.65 -3.89
C ALA A 8 14.63 -10.80 -2.64
N TYR A 9 15.72 -11.09 -1.94
CA TYR A 9 16.16 -10.32 -0.76
C TYR A 9 17.02 -9.12 -1.17
N VAL A 10 16.63 -7.92 -0.74
CA VAL A 10 17.41 -6.69 -0.95
C VAL A 10 18.56 -6.63 0.04
N TYR A 11 19.78 -6.98 -0.39
CA TYR A 11 20.98 -6.86 0.42
C TYR A 11 21.40 -5.40 0.64
N MET A 12 20.83 -4.74 1.65
CA MET A 12 21.23 -3.39 2.06
C MET A 12 22.65 -3.38 2.64
N LYS A 13 23.63 -2.92 1.85
CA LYS A 13 25.02 -2.76 2.29
C LYS A 13 25.22 -1.42 2.99
N SER A 14 25.01 -1.39 4.31
CA SER A 14 25.14 -0.19 5.15
C SER A 14 26.59 0.31 5.24
N TYR A 15 26.89 1.41 4.54
CA TYR A 15 28.14 2.16 4.73
C TYR A 15 28.01 3.17 5.90
N PRO A 16 29.10 3.53 6.62
CA PRO A 16 29.01 4.25 7.90
C PRO A 16 28.60 5.74 7.85
N ARG A 17 27.93 6.21 6.78
CA ARG A 17 27.45 7.60 6.64
C ARG A 17 26.09 7.62 5.92
N PRO A 18 24.99 7.98 6.61
CA PRO A 18 23.64 7.85 6.04
C PRO A 18 23.21 9.12 5.29
N ARG A 19 23.12 9.05 3.95
CA ARG A 19 22.26 9.92 3.13
C ARG A 19 21.60 9.14 2.00
N ASP A 20 22.42 8.43 1.22
CA ASP A 20 22.01 7.76 -0.01
C ASP A 20 22.34 6.26 0.03
N CYS A 21 21.41 5.46 0.55
CA CYS A 21 21.36 4.03 0.23
C CYS A 21 20.92 3.88 -1.23
N VAL A 22 21.39 2.86 -1.94
CA VAL A 22 20.88 2.49 -3.28
C VAL A 22 20.34 1.07 -3.22
N CYS A 23 19.10 0.88 -3.66
CA CYS A 23 18.50 -0.45 -3.77
C CYS A 23 18.98 -1.10 -5.08
N HIS A 24 19.75 -2.18 -4.98
CA HIS A 24 20.18 -2.98 -6.13
C HIS A 24 19.56 -4.38 -6.04
N VAL A 25 18.65 -4.70 -6.95
CA VAL A 25 18.04 -6.02 -7.08
C VAL A 25 18.76 -6.79 -8.18
N TYR A 26 19.35 -7.94 -7.84
CA TYR A 26 20.13 -8.76 -8.78
C TYR A 26 19.50 -10.15 -8.98
N THR A 27 18.54 -10.22 -9.89
CA THR A 27 18.02 -11.49 -10.44
C THR A 27 17.81 -11.31 -11.93
N LEU A 28 18.42 -12.15 -12.76
CA LEU A 28 18.16 -12.17 -14.21
C LEU A 28 17.80 -13.60 -14.65
N PRO A 29 16.58 -13.82 -15.20
CA PRO A 29 15.45 -12.88 -15.24
C PRO A 29 14.90 -12.52 -13.83
N TYR A 30 14.06 -11.49 -13.75
CA TYR A 30 13.37 -11.08 -12.50
C TYR A 30 12.19 -12.03 -12.19
N ASP A 31 12.52 -13.30 -11.94
CA ASP A 31 11.58 -14.43 -11.86
C ASP A 31 11.07 -14.70 -10.44
N PHE A 32 10.86 -13.63 -9.68
CA PHE A 32 10.30 -13.67 -8.32
C PHE A 32 8.90 -13.07 -8.27
N ASP A 33 8.04 -13.65 -7.44
CA ASP A 33 6.67 -13.21 -7.16
C ASP A 33 6.55 -12.37 -5.86
N TYR A 34 7.60 -12.33 -5.04
CA TYR A 34 7.70 -11.58 -3.78
C TYR A 34 8.88 -10.60 -3.79
N PHE A 35 8.59 -9.30 -3.62
CA PHE A 35 9.57 -8.25 -3.33
C PHE A 35 9.39 -7.81 -1.87
N THR A 36 10.44 -7.92 -1.04
CA THR A 36 10.44 -7.36 0.32
C THR A 36 11.40 -6.17 0.45
N ASP A 37 11.21 -5.37 1.51
CA ASP A 37 12.15 -4.32 1.92
C ASP A 37 12.35 -3.18 0.90
N LEU A 38 11.31 -2.88 0.10
CA LEU A 38 11.33 -1.72 -0.79
C LEU A 38 11.23 -0.42 0.02
N ASN A 39 12.14 0.51 -0.29
CA ASN A 39 12.32 1.78 0.42
C ASN A 39 12.40 2.98 -0.56
N ASN A 40 12.61 4.20 -0.07
CA ASN A 40 12.68 5.40 -0.92
C ASN A 40 13.88 5.43 -1.89
N SER A 41 14.84 4.50 -1.77
CA SER A 41 15.93 4.36 -2.71
C SER A 41 15.55 3.59 -3.99
N PHE A 42 14.29 3.18 -4.14
CA PHE A 42 13.78 2.56 -5.35
C PHE A 42 13.65 3.59 -6.49
N GLN A 43 14.48 3.42 -7.53
CA GLN A 43 14.53 4.31 -8.71
C GLN A 43 13.65 3.81 -9.88
N GLY A 44 13.08 2.62 -9.75
CA GLY A 44 12.20 1.99 -10.73
C GLY A 44 12.81 0.78 -11.44
N GLY A 45 11.98 0.06 -12.20
CA GLY A 45 12.32 -1.14 -12.98
C GLY A 45 11.08 -1.99 -13.25
N MET A 46 11.09 -2.83 -14.28
CA MET A 46 9.90 -3.61 -14.66
C MET A 46 9.85 -4.98 -13.97
N PHE A 47 8.87 -5.18 -13.08
CA PHE A 47 8.72 -6.36 -12.21
C PHE A 47 7.39 -7.11 -12.46
N GLU A 48 7.10 -7.48 -13.71
CA GLU A 48 5.82 -8.08 -14.15
C GLU A 48 5.39 -9.33 -13.38
N LYS A 49 6.34 -10.09 -12.82
CA LYS A 49 6.07 -11.33 -12.08
C LYS A 49 5.68 -11.11 -10.62
N VAL A 50 6.03 -9.96 -10.04
CA VAL A 50 5.76 -9.66 -8.62
C VAL A 50 4.26 -9.52 -8.36
N ARG A 51 3.75 -10.33 -7.43
CA ARG A 51 2.38 -10.27 -6.91
C ARG A 51 2.32 -9.66 -5.51
N ARG A 52 3.41 -9.73 -4.75
CA ARG A 52 3.49 -9.27 -3.36
C ARG A 52 4.63 -8.30 -3.15
N LEU A 53 4.30 -7.10 -2.68
CA LEU A 53 5.26 -6.05 -2.30
C LEU A 53 5.14 -5.72 -0.81
N GLU A 54 6.27 -5.72 -0.10
CA GLU A 54 6.41 -5.18 1.25
C GLU A 54 7.30 -3.93 1.23
N MET A 55 6.80 -2.83 1.80
CA MET A 55 7.49 -1.54 1.87
C MET A 55 7.77 -1.11 3.30
N TRP A 56 9.00 -0.70 3.60
CA TRP A 56 9.40 -0.12 4.89
C TRP A 56 10.55 0.88 4.71
N ASP A 57 10.48 2.01 5.42
CA ASP A 57 11.55 3.01 5.50
C ASP A 57 11.41 3.87 6.77
N THR A 58 12.52 4.48 7.15
CA THR A 58 12.64 5.54 8.16
C THR A 58 12.28 6.94 7.66
N LYS A 59 12.21 7.15 6.34
CA LYS A 59 11.67 8.37 5.70
C LYS A 59 10.22 8.12 5.24
N PRO A 60 9.34 9.14 5.16
CA PRO A 60 8.02 9.02 4.54
C PRO A 60 8.07 8.43 3.11
N PHE A 61 6.97 7.82 2.65
CA PHE A 61 6.82 7.44 1.24
C PHE A 61 5.93 8.45 0.51
N GLU A 62 6.48 9.19 -0.45
CA GLU A 62 5.71 10.24 -1.14
C GLU A 62 4.92 9.75 -2.35
N TYR A 63 3.92 10.54 -2.76
CA TYR A 63 2.99 10.26 -3.86
C TYR A 63 3.71 9.75 -5.14
N LYS A 64 4.85 10.37 -5.46
CA LYS A 64 5.69 10.03 -6.61
C LYS A 64 6.19 8.58 -6.59
N LEU A 65 6.52 8.03 -5.42
CA LEU A 65 6.98 6.64 -5.30
C LEU A 65 5.85 5.66 -5.61
N PHE A 66 4.65 5.89 -5.07
CA PHE A 66 3.48 5.06 -5.36
C PHE A 66 3.07 5.11 -6.84
N LYS A 67 3.29 6.26 -7.52
CA LYS A 67 3.12 6.35 -8.98
C LYS A 67 4.10 5.43 -9.71
N ILE A 68 5.39 5.47 -9.38
CA ILE A 68 6.40 4.56 -9.98
C ILE A 68 5.99 3.10 -9.74
N ILE A 69 5.68 2.72 -8.50
CA ILE A 69 5.27 1.34 -8.15
C ILE A 69 4.05 0.88 -8.95
N SER A 70 3.06 1.75 -9.20
CA SER A 70 1.88 1.40 -10.01
C SER A 70 2.17 1.07 -11.48
N GLN A 71 3.30 1.55 -12.00
CA GLN A 71 3.76 1.33 -13.38
C GLN A 71 4.70 0.12 -13.46
N ASP A 72 5.55 -0.04 -12.45
CA ASP A 72 6.64 -1.01 -12.37
C ASP A 72 6.20 -2.39 -11.87
N PHE A 73 5.11 -2.45 -11.09
CA PHE A 73 4.52 -3.68 -10.56
C PHE A 73 3.09 -3.87 -11.12
N PRO A 74 2.91 -4.03 -12.45
CA PRO A 74 1.60 -4.01 -13.10
C PRO A 74 0.65 -5.12 -12.62
N CYS A 75 1.20 -6.23 -12.12
CA CYS A 75 0.47 -7.38 -11.60
C CYS A 75 0.41 -7.44 -10.07
N LEU A 76 0.66 -6.34 -9.36
CA LEU A 76 0.63 -6.33 -7.89
C LEU A 76 -0.76 -6.68 -7.33
N GLU A 77 -0.82 -7.73 -6.51
CA GLU A 77 -2.05 -8.27 -5.89
C GLU A 77 -2.11 -8.00 -4.37
N PHE A 78 -0.94 -7.96 -3.71
CA PHE A 78 -0.75 -7.66 -2.29
C PHE A 78 0.22 -6.49 -2.11
N LEU A 79 -0.15 -5.50 -1.30
CA LEU A 79 0.71 -4.39 -0.89
C LEU A 79 0.65 -4.21 0.62
N TYR A 80 1.81 -4.18 1.28
CA TYR A 80 1.95 -3.86 2.70
C TYR A 80 2.89 -2.66 2.88
N ILE A 81 2.47 -1.72 3.72
CA ILE A 81 3.22 -0.48 4.02
C ILE A 81 3.44 -0.36 5.52
N ALA A 82 4.68 -0.52 5.95
CA ALA A 82 5.13 -0.28 7.32
C ALA A 82 5.92 1.03 7.39
N ASN A 83 5.20 2.14 7.51
CA ASN A 83 5.80 3.47 7.63
C ASN A 83 4.95 4.36 8.55
N SER A 84 5.44 4.66 9.75
CA SER A 84 4.71 5.45 10.75
C SER A 84 4.80 6.96 10.57
N TRP A 85 5.60 7.45 9.60
CA TRP A 85 5.80 8.87 9.37
C TRP A 85 4.73 9.48 8.47
N PRO A 86 4.29 10.72 8.75
CA PRO A 86 3.36 11.45 7.88
C PRO A 86 3.99 11.78 6.53
N GLN A 87 3.16 11.97 5.50
CA GLN A 87 3.62 12.38 4.18
C GLN A 87 3.91 13.88 4.13
N GLU A 88 5.05 14.26 3.56
CA GLU A 88 5.44 15.66 3.37
C GLU A 88 4.70 16.28 2.18
N GLU A 89 4.57 15.56 1.07
CA GLU A 89 3.89 16.04 -0.14
C GLU A 89 2.37 15.78 -0.09
N ASN A 90 1.65 16.63 0.64
CA ASN A 90 0.17 16.69 0.57
C ASN A 90 -0.38 17.15 -0.81
N GLN A 91 0.46 17.21 -1.85
CA GLN A 91 0.09 17.62 -3.20
C GLN A 91 -0.54 16.46 -3.99
N HIS A 92 -1.86 16.31 -3.85
CA HIS A 92 -2.64 15.42 -4.70
C HIS A 92 -2.54 15.86 -6.17
N SER A 93 -1.86 15.06 -7.00
CA SER A 93 -1.77 15.33 -8.45
C SER A 93 -3.13 15.13 -9.13
N SER A 94 -3.36 15.80 -10.25
CA SER A 94 -4.58 15.64 -11.06
C SER A 94 -4.71 14.28 -11.77
N THR A 95 -3.67 13.43 -11.73
CA THR A 95 -3.68 12.10 -12.34
C THR A 95 -3.78 11.01 -11.29
N THR A 96 -5.00 10.55 -11.00
CA THR A 96 -5.28 9.41 -10.10
C THR A 96 -4.41 8.18 -10.45
N ILE A 97 -3.66 7.67 -9.47
CA ILE A 97 -2.89 6.43 -9.62
C ILE A 97 -3.87 5.25 -9.67
N THR A 98 -3.60 4.20 -10.46
CA THR A 98 -4.45 3.00 -10.47
C THR A 98 -3.61 1.76 -10.20
N PHE A 99 -4.03 0.93 -9.24
CA PHE A 99 -3.48 -0.40 -9.04
C PHE A 99 -4.51 -1.45 -9.52
N PRO A 100 -4.46 -1.88 -10.80
CA PRO A 100 -5.56 -2.60 -11.43
C PRO A 100 -5.78 -4.01 -10.88
N ASN A 101 -4.75 -4.61 -10.27
CA ASN A 101 -4.75 -5.99 -9.78
C ASN A 101 -4.75 -6.09 -8.24
N LEU A 102 -4.64 -4.98 -7.49
CA LEU A 102 -4.49 -5.03 -6.04
C LEU A 102 -5.76 -5.54 -5.35
N THR A 103 -5.65 -6.64 -4.63
CA THR A 103 -6.76 -7.29 -3.89
C THR A 103 -6.62 -7.19 -2.38
N LEU A 104 -5.39 -7.09 -1.86
CA LEU A 104 -5.09 -6.92 -0.43
C LEU A 104 -4.18 -5.70 -0.21
N LEU A 105 -4.62 -4.80 0.66
CA LEU A 105 -3.84 -3.67 1.16
C LEU A 105 -3.69 -3.76 2.69
N ASP A 106 -2.46 -3.76 3.19
CA ASP A 106 -2.15 -3.78 4.63
C ASP A 106 -1.44 -2.49 5.07
N LEU A 107 -2.12 -1.74 5.93
CA LEU A 107 -1.73 -0.45 6.50
C LEU A 107 -1.61 -0.50 8.04
N LYS A 108 -1.52 -1.70 8.66
CA LYS A 108 -1.54 -1.84 10.14
C LYS A 108 -0.45 -1.07 10.88
N TYR A 109 0.69 -0.81 10.23
CA TYR A 109 1.79 0.00 10.78
C TYR A 109 2.03 1.31 10.00
N ALA A 110 1.11 1.67 9.10
CA ALA A 110 1.17 2.91 8.35
C ALA A 110 0.68 4.12 9.18
N HIS A 111 1.14 5.32 8.83
CA HIS A 111 0.49 6.58 9.21
C HIS A 111 -0.91 6.72 8.57
N VAL A 112 -1.76 7.59 9.11
CA VAL A 112 -3.12 7.81 8.59
C VAL A 112 -3.13 8.44 7.18
N ASP A 113 -2.06 9.13 6.78
CA ASP A 113 -1.96 9.73 5.45
C ASP A 113 -1.95 8.68 4.34
N TYR A 114 -1.29 7.53 4.54
CA TYR A 114 -1.34 6.43 3.56
C TYR A 114 -2.75 5.85 3.42
N ALA A 115 -3.53 5.82 4.51
CA ALA A 115 -4.95 5.46 4.45
C ALA A 115 -5.77 6.51 3.69
N LYS A 116 -5.53 7.80 3.93
CA LYS A 116 -6.13 8.92 3.16
C LYS A 116 -5.71 8.90 1.68
N LEU A 117 -4.49 8.46 1.37
CA LEU A 117 -3.98 8.36 0.01
C LEU A 117 -4.61 7.18 -0.74
N PHE A 118 -4.52 5.96 -0.19
CA PHE A 118 -4.97 4.76 -0.88
C PHE A 118 -6.49 4.55 -0.87
N LEU A 119 -7.19 4.99 0.18
CA LEU A 119 -8.61 4.65 0.33
C LEU A 119 -9.56 5.69 -0.30
N PHE A 120 -9.11 6.91 -0.59
CA PHE A 120 -9.90 7.89 -1.37
C PHE A 120 -9.72 7.67 -2.89
N LYS A 121 -10.83 7.42 -3.60
CA LYS A 121 -10.88 7.13 -5.04
C LYS A 121 -10.29 8.22 -5.94
N GLN A 122 -10.34 9.48 -5.50
CA GLN A 122 -9.75 10.61 -6.26
C GLN A 122 -8.22 10.51 -6.34
N ASN A 123 -7.58 9.96 -5.31
CA ASN A 123 -6.13 9.91 -5.16
C ASN A 123 -5.56 8.65 -5.82
N ILE A 124 -6.14 7.49 -5.45
CA ILE A 124 -5.78 6.17 -5.95
C ILE A 124 -7.06 5.38 -6.24
N SER A 125 -7.12 4.73 -7.41
CA SER A 125 -8.16 3.79 -7.80
C SER A 125 -7.73 2.36 -7.52
N LEU A 126 -8.49 1.65 -6.68
CA LEU A 126 -8.23 0.25 -6.29
C LEU A 126 -9.39 -0.66 -6.74
N PRO A 127 -9.61 -0.85 -8.05
CA PRO A 127 -10.83 -1.44 -8.60
C PRO A 127 -11.07 -2.93 -8.27
N ARG A 128 -10.13 -3.58 -7.56
CA ARG A 128 -10.21 -4.98 -7.12
C ARG A 128 -9.94 -5.19 -5.62
N LEU A 129 -9.91 -4.12 -4.80
CA LEU A 129 -9.67 -4.25 -3.37
C LEU A 129 -10.77 -5.09 -2.70
N ILE A 130 -10.38 -6.24 -2.13
CA ILE A 130 -11.27 -7.21 -1.48
C ILE A 130 -10.92 -7.37 0.00
N LYS A 131 -9.66 -7.14 0.38
CA LYS A 131 -9.15 -7.27 1.74
C LYS A 131 -8.38 -6.01 2.17
N LEU A 132 -8.66 -5.51 3.37
CA LEU A 132 -7.99 -4.36 3.97
C LEU A 132 -7.60 -4.66 5.41
N THR A 133 -6.35 -4.45 5.77
CA THR A 133 -5.88 -4.48 7.16
C THR A 133 -5.45 -3.07 7.57
N ILE A 134 -5.98 -2.54 8.67
CA ILE A 134 -5.82 -1.13 9.05
C ILE A 134 -6.10 -0.90 10.55
N LYS A 135 -5.55 0.17 11.14
CA LYS A 135 -5.94 0.61 12.50
C LYS A 135 -7.35 1.17 12.51
N TYR A 136 -8.17 0.83 13.51
CA TYR A 136 -9.55 1.34 13.60
C TYR A 136 -9.58 2.87 13.69
N LYS A 137 -8.66 3.47 14.46
CA LYS A 137 -8.52 4.92 14.56
C LYS A 137 -8.28 5.59 13.20
N SER A 138 -7.46 4.98 12.33
CA SER A 138 -7.20 5.52 10.98
C SER A 138 -8.45 5.55 10.10
N LEU A 139 -9.29 4.49 10.16
CA LEU A 139 -10.59 4.49 9.49
C LEU A 139 -11.49 5.62 10.01
N VAL A 140 -11.67 5.71 11.33
CA VAL A 140 -12.49 6.75 11.97
C VAL A 140 -12.03 8.16 11.57
N THR A 141 -10.72 8.39 11.46
CA THR A 141 -10.20 9.69 10.99
C THR A 141 -10.55 9.97 9.53
N ILE A 142 -10.33 9.05 8.59
CA ILE A 142 -10.58 9.32 7.16
C ILE A 142 -12.06 9.37 6.79
N THR A 143 -12.92 8.61 7.49
CA THR A 143 -14.37 8.58 7.24
C THR A 143 -15.14 9.68 8.00
N GLY A 144 -14.45 10.50 8.80
CA GLY A 144 -15.09 11.51 9.65
C GLY A 144 -16.02 10.87 10.68
N ASN A 145 -15.58 9.79 11.33
CA ASN A 145 -16.40 8.91 12.15
C ASN A 145 -17.62 8.33 11.39
N PHE A 146 -17.38 7.87 10.17
CA PHE A 146 -18.39 7.31 9.26
C PHE A 146 -19.55 8.28 8.96
N THR A 147 -19.23 9.57 8.78
CA THR A 147 -20.19 10.63 8.38
C THR A 147 -19.91 11.24 7.00
N ASN A 148 -18.72 11.02 6.43
CA ASN A 148 -18.42 11.36 5.04
C ASN A 148 -19.26 10.51 4.06
N ASN A 149 -19.24 10.85 2.77
CA ASN A 149 -19.91 10.03 1.74
C ASN A 149 -19.08 8.77 1.42
N ALA A 150 -19.65 7.59 1.64
CA ALA A 150 -19.02 6.30 1.36
C ALA A 150 -18.57 6.14 -0.11
N THR A 151 -19.23 6.80 -1.08
CA THR A 151 -18.87 6.68 -2.51
C THR A 151 -17.48 7.24 -2.84
N PHE A 152 -16.92 8.09 -1.98
CA PHE A 152 -15.56 8.62 -2.14
C PHE A 152 -14.47 7.57 -1.88
N PHE A 153 -14.80 6.41 -1.31
CA PHE A 153 -13.82 5.44 -0.82
C PHE A 153 -13.77 4.14 -1.63
N ASN A 154 -12.60 3.48 -1.67
CA ASN A 154 -12.33 2.20 -2.34
C ASN A 154 -12.92 0.96 -1.59
N PHE A 155 -14.10 1.08 -0.96
CA PHE A 155 -14.68 0.03 -0.12
C PHE A 155 -15.76 -0.83 -0.82
N ASP A 156 -16.19 -0.49 -2.04
CA ASP A 156 -17.34 -1.09 -2.73
C ASP A 156 -17.22 -2.60 -3.07
N LYS A 157 -16.04 -3.19 -2.89
CA LYS A 157 -15.75 -4.61 -3.15
C LYS A 157 -15.13 -5.33 -1.94
N LEU A 158 -15.06 -4.66 -0.79
CA LEU A 158 -14.37 -5.15 0.39
C LEU A 158 -15.17 -6.28 1.07
N LYS A 159 -14.60 -7.48 1.12
CA LYS A 159 -15.18 -8.70 1.75
C LYS A 159 -14.42 -9.17 2.98
N SER A 160 -13.38 -8.45 3.38
CA SER A 160 -12.62 -8.71 4.59
C SER A 160 -12.00 -7.40 5.08
N LEU A 161 -12.32 -7.03 6.31
CA LEU A 161 -11.70 -5.92 7.01
C LEU A 161 -11.09 -6.45 8.31
N ASP A 162 -9.78 -6.28 8.45
CA ASP A 162 -9.02 -6.58 9.66
C ASP A 162 -8.68 -5.26 10.36
N VAL A 163 -9.26 -5.04 11.55
CA VAL A 163 -9.05 -3.83 12.35
C VAL A 163 -8.13 -4.14 13.53
N CYS A 164 -6.93 -3.58 13.51
CA CYS A 164 -5.89 -3.86 14.50
C CYS A 164 -6.07 -3.09 15.83
N GLU A 165 -7.30 -3.01 16.34
CA GLU A 165 -7.73 -2.24 17.53
C GLU A 165 -9.12 -2.72 17.99
N GLN A 166 -9.57 -2.32 19.20
CA GLN A 166 -10.95 -2.60 19.62
C GLN A 166 -11.96 -1.84 18.74
N PHE A 167 -12.87 -2.57 18.11
CA PHE A 167 -13.91 -2.03 17.25
C PHE A 167 -15.08 -1.45 18.06
N VAL A 168 -15.42 -0.18 17.81
CA VAL A 168 -16.58 0.50 18.43
C VAL A 168 -17.54 0.90 17.31
N GLY A 169 -18.45 -0.02 16.95
CA GLY A 169 -19.28 0.09 15.74
C GLY A 169 -20.18 1.33 15.70
N SER A 170 -20.10 2.08 14.59
CA SER A 170 -21.09 3.11 14.24
C SER A 170 -22.33 2.49 13.60
N LYS A 171 -23.49 3.11 13.77
CA LYS A 171 -24.72 2.75 13.04
C LYS A 171 -24.55 2.86 11.51
N THR A 172 -23.71 3.79 11.05
CA THR A 172 -23.40 4.03 9.62
C THR A 172 -22.25 3.16 9.09
N PHE A 173 -21.71 2.23 9.89
CA PHE A 173 -20.59 1.38 9.47
C PHE A 173 -20.95 0.50 8.26
N HIS A 174 -22.19 -0.03 8.21
CA HIS A 174 -22.65 -0.87 7.10
C HIS A 174 -22.78 -0.12 5.77
N ASP A 175 -23.02 1.20 5.80
CA ASP A 175 -23.10 2.04 4.59
C ASP A 175 -21.76 2.14 3.86
N TYR A 176 -20.65 1.93 4.59
CA TYR A 176 -19.29 1.92 4.06
C TYR A 176 -18.85 0.54 3.57
N PHE A 177 -19.46 -0.53 4.09
CA PHE A 177 -18.95 -1.90 3.97
C PHE A 177 -20.08 -2.91 3.72
N SER A 178 -20.87 -2.70 2.66
CA SER A 178 -22.08 -3.48 2.34
C SER A 178 -21.85 -4.95 1.91
N LEU A 179 -20.60 -5.43 1.96
CA LEU A 179 -20.18 -6.79 1.61
C LEU A 179 -19.40 -7.49 2.75
N LEU A 180 -19.45 -6.95 3.98
CA LEU A 180 -18.97 -7.55 5.23
C LEU A 180 -20.13 -8.11 6.06
#